data_AF-A0A839SLY3-F1
#
_entry.id   AF-A0A839SLY3-F1
#
_cell.length_a   1.000
_cell.length_b   1.000
_cell.length_c   1.000
_cell.angle_alpha   90.00
_cell.angle_beta   90.00
_cell.angle_gamma   90.00
#
_symmetry.space_group_name_H-M   'P 1'
#
loop_
_entity.id
_entity.type
_entity.pdbx_description
1 polymer ?
#
loop_
_entity_poly.entity_id
_entity_poly.type
_entity_poly.pdbx_seq_one_letter_code
_entity_poly.pdbx_strand_id
1 'polypeptide(L)'
;MNEIKTLADQLRSRMAKPDTPEKPAAAPKKKATKPHTIPAIIDQLRAYDITGHKTLVHGRFDVQTAQLLHHLKMATGIEVTRVLCYAVKQLLEKHPEIKTVIKEHLDKFEL
;
A
#
# COMPACT_ATOMS: atom_id res chain seq x y z
N MET A 1 21.81 3.64 -56.87
CA MET A 1 22.84 4.24 -55.99
C MET A 1 22.14 4.70 -54.72
N ASN A 2 22.37 4.03 -53.59
CA ASN A 2 21.76 4.42 -52.31
C ASN A 2 22.63 5.49 -51.64
N GLU A 3 22.13 6.72 -51.58
CA GLU A 3 22.79 7.84 -50.92
C GLU A 3 22.67 7.69 -49.39
N ILE A 4 23.74 7.22 -48.74
CA ILE A 4 23.86 7.21 -47.28
C ILE A 4 24.06 8.66 -46.84
N LYS A 5 22.98 9.33 -46.43
CA LYS A 5 23.06 10.68 -45.86
C LYS A 5 23.84 10.65 -44.55
N THR A 6 24.90 11.43 -44.49
CA THR A 6 25.82 11.45 -43.35
C THR A 6 25.18 12.17 -42.17
N LEU A 7 25.61 11.86 -40.94
CA LEU A 7 25.21 12.58 -39.72
C LEU A 7 25.48 14.10 -39.83
N ALA A 8 26.52 14.49 -40.56
CA ALA A 8 26.84 15.89 -40.83
C ALA A 8 25.78 16.57 -41.72
N ASP A 9 25.21 15.85 -42.70
CA ASP A 9 24.15 16.39 -43.56
C ASP A 9 22.82 16.52 -42.82
N GLN A 10 22.56 15.63 -41.85
CA GLN A 10 21.41 15.76 -40.95
C GLN A 10 21.54 16.99 -40.04
N LEU A 11 22.74 17.28 -39.54
CA LEU A 11 23.03 18.46 -38.72
C LEU A 11 22.82 19.76 -39.50
N ARG A 12 23.36 19.85 -40.73
CA ARG A 12 23.16 21.03 -41.60
C ARG A 12 21.68 21.24 -41.96
N SER A 13 20.95 20.16 -42.23
CA SER A 13 19.51 20.24 -42.54
C SER A 13 18.67 20.74 -41.36
N ARG A 14 19.08 20.45 -40.11
CA ARG A 14 18.42 20.96 -38.91
C ARG A 14 18.73 22.44 -38.67
N MET A 15 19.94 22.89 -38.97
CA MET A 15 20.34 24.29 -38.78
C MET A 15 19.73 25.23 -39.83
N ALA A 16 19.39 24.73 -41.02
CA ALA A 16 18.81 25.53 -42.11
C ALA A 16 17.30 25.84 -41.92
N LYS A 17 16.65 25.31 -40.87
CA LYS A 17 15.24 25.61 -40.55
C LYS A 17 15.18 26.53 -39.33
N PRO A 18 14.94 27.84 -39.51
CA PRO A 18 14.72 28.74 -38.39
C PRO A 18 13.40 28.41 -37.68
N ASP A 19 13.45 28.41 -36.34
CA ASP A 19 12.40 28.08 -35.39
C ASP A 19 11.04 28.68 -35.75
N THR A 20 10.11 27.82 -36.16
CA THR A 20 8.69 28.05 -35.87
C THR A 20 8.43 27.39 -34.52
N PRO A 21 7.98 28.10 -33.48
CA PRO A 21 7.67 27.49 -32.19
C PRO A 21 6.49 26.53 -32.38
N GLU A 22 6.80 25.25 -32.54
CA GLU A 22 5.82 24.18 -32.52
C GLU A 22 5.29 24.09 -31.08
N LYS A 23 4.14 24.74 -30.89
CA LYS A 23 3.29 24.67 -29.70
C LYS A 23 3.36 23.25 -29.13
N PRO A 24 3.82 23.03 -27.88
CA PRO A 24 3.89 21.70 -27.31
C PRO A 24 2.49 21.08 -27.39
N ALA A 25 2.37 19.99 -28.13
CA ALA A 25 1.19 19.16 -28.14
C ALA A 25 0.83 18.90 -26.67
N ALA A 26 -0.35 19.37 -26.29
CA ALA A 26 -0.83 19.30 -24.91
C ALA A 26 -0.68 17.86 -24.42
N ALA A 27 0.21 17.66 -23.43
CA ALA A 27 0.29 16.41 -22.71
C ALA A 27 -1.14 16.01 -22.30
N PRO A 28 -1.53 14.74 -22.48
CA PRO A 28 -2.87 14.31 -22.10
C PRO A 28 -3.07 14.66 -20.63
N LYS A 29 -4.00 15.60 -20.38
CA LYS A 29 -4.39 16.02 -19.03
C LYS A 29 -4.71 14.74 -18.28
N LYS A 30 -3.85 14.36 -17.33
CA LYS A 30 -4.14 13.30 -16.37
C LYS A 30 -5.49 13.67 -15.78
N LYS A 31 -6.53 12.89 -16.10
CA LYS A 31 -7.87 13.07 -15.54
C LYS A 31 -7.66 13.15 -14.04
N ALA A 32 -8.06 14.28 -13.44
CA ALA A 32 -8.02 14.45 -12.01
C ALA A 32 -8.76 13.26 -11.40
N THR A 33 -8.00 12.34 -10.81
CA THR A 33 -8.52 11.21 -10.09
C THR A 33 -9.36 11.79 -8.97
N LYS A 34 -10.66 11.43 -8.96
CA LYS A 34 -11.57 11.79 -7.87
C LYS A 34 -10.88 11.46 -6.54
N PRO A 35 -10.96 12.34 -5.52
CA PRO A 35 -10.37 12.05 -4.23
C PRO A 35 -10.88 10.69 -3.76
N HIS A 36 -9.97 9.75 -3.56
CA HIS A 36 -10.33 8.43 -3.08
C HIS A 36 -10.83 8.62 -1.65
N THR A 37 -12.13 8.38 -1.44
CA THR A 37 -12.72 8.38 -0.10
C THR A 37 -11.99 7.34 0.72
N ILE A 38 -11.28 7.79 1.76
CA ILE A 38 -10.57 6.89 2.67
C ILE A 38 -11.65 6.10 3.44
N PRO A 39 -11.62 4.76 3.39
CA PRO A 39 -12.56 3.95 4.16
C PRO A 39 -12.38 4.16 5.67
N ALA A 40 -13.47 4.21 6.43
CA ALA A 40 -13.44 4.44 7.88
C ALA A 40 -12.54 3.45 8.66
N ILE A 41 -12.38 2.23 8.15
CA ILE A 41 -11.49 1.21 8.74
C ILE A 41 -10.01 1.65 8.74
N ILE A 42 -9.57 2.42 7.74
CA ILE A 42 -8.20 2.93 7.65
C ILE A 42 -7.95 3.95 8.76
N ASP A 43 -8.93 4.80 9.04
CA ASP A 43 -8.83 5.77 10.12
C ASP A 43 -8.85 5.09 11.49
N GLN A 44 -9.67 4.05 11.68
CA GLN A 44 -9.67 3.23 12.91
C GLN A 44 -8.30 2.58 13.14
N LEU A 45 -7.69 2.01 12.10
CA LEU A 45 -6.36 1.43 12.19
C LEU A 45 -5.30 2.50 12.53
N ARG A 46 -5.36 3.69 11.92
CA ARG A 46 -4.46 4.81 12.24
C ARG A 46 -4.63 5.35 13.66
N ALA A 47 -5.84 5.32 14.20
CA ALA A 47 -6.12 5.70 15.58
C ALA A 47 -5.74 4.62 16.59
N TYR A 48 -5.54 3.37 16.16
CA TYR A 48 -5.24 2.26 17.07
C TYR A 48 -3.83 2.39 17.67
N ASP A 49 -3.76 2.80 18.93
CA ASP A 49 -2.51 2.93 19.66
C ASP A 49 -1.96 1.55 20.07
N ILE A 50 -0.66 1.37 19.88
CA ILE A 50 0.09 0.16 20.22
C ILE A 50 1.33 0.45 21.08
N THR A 51 1.54 1.71 21.50
CA THR A 51 2.73 2.14 22.26
C THR A 51 2.91 1.38 23.58
N GLY A 52 1.82 0.97 24.22
CA GLY A 52 1.83 0.18 25.45
C GLY A 52 1.96 -1.33 25.26
N HIS A 53 1.95 -1.84 24.02
CA HIS A 53 1.95 -3.28 23.75
C HIS A 53 3.38 -3.84 23.78
N LYS A 54 3.75 -4.48 24.90
CA LYS A 54 5.12 -4.96 25.15
C LYS A 54 5.41 -6.36 24.62
N THR A 55 4.37 -7.16 24.37
CA THR A 55 4.53 -8.55 23.94
C THR A 55 4.65 -8.64 22.41
N LEU A 56 5.75 -9.20 21.93
CA LEU A 56 5.97 -9.45 20.51
C LEU A 56 5.27 -10.76 20.10
N VAL A 57 4.48 -10.72 19.03
CA VAL A 57 3.84 -11.90 18.45
C VAL A 57 4.31 -12.05 17.01
N HIS A 58 4.99 -13.17 16.72
CA HIS A 58 5.37 -13.54 15.36
C HIS A 58 4.29 -14.45 14.74
N GLY A 59 3.52 -13.90 13.80
CA GLY A 59 2.55 -14.65 13.00
C GLY A 59 3.16 -15.11 11.67
N ARG A 60 2.79 -16.31 11.22
CA ARG A 60 3.05 -16.77 9.85
C ARG A 60 1.77 -16.61 9.03
N PHE A 61 1.92 -16.05 7.83
CA PHE A 61 0.84 -15.87 6.87
C PHE A 61 1.15 -16.66 5.60
N ASP A 62 0.09 -17.05 4.88
CA ASP A 62 0.24 -17.49 3.51
C ASP A 62 0.76 -16.34 2.62
N VAL A 63 1.29 -16.71 1.46
CA VAL A 63 1.97 -15.77 0.56
C VAL A 63 1.04 -14.65 0.09
N GLN A 64 -0.24 -14.95 -0.18
CA GLN A 64 -1.18 -13.97 -0.70
C GLN A 64 -1.52 -12.94 0.37
N THR A 65 -1.80 -13.39 1.60
CA THR A 65 -2.07 -12.49 2.73
C THR A 65 -0.85 -11.63 3.06
N ALA A 66 0.36 -12.20 3.06
CA ALA A 66 1.58 -11.45 3.31
C ALA A 66 1.80 -10.33 2.28
N GLN A 67 1.56 -10.61 0.99
CA GLN A 67 1.64 -9.60 -0.08
C GLN A 67 0.59 -8.50 0.09
N LEU A 68 -0.64 -8.87 0.46
CA LEU A 68 -1.70 -7.88 0.69
C LEU A 68 -1.36 -6.95 1.86
N LEU A 69 -0.85 -7.49 2.97
CA LEU A 69 -0.41 -6.70 4.12
C LEU A 69 0.76 -5.78 3.76
N HIS A 70 1.68 -6.25 2.92
CA HIS A 70 2.78 -5.44 2.42
C HIS A 70 2.26 -4.26 1.57
N HIS A 71 1.37 -4.51 0.61
CA HIS A 71 0.76 -3.45 -0.21
C HIS A 71 -0.06 -2.47 0.63
N LEU A 72 -0.79 -2.96 1.63
CA LEU A 72 -1.54 -2.11 2.56
C LEU A 72 -0.59 -1.16 3.31
N LYS A 73 0.52 -1.68 3.84
CA LYS A 73 1.55 -0.87 4.50
C LYS A 73 2.10 0.20 3.56
N MET A 74 2.46 -0.17 2.33
CA MET A 74 2.98 0.78 1.34
C MET A 74 1.97 1.87 0.96
N ALA A 75 0.69 1.52 0.82
CA ALA A 75 -0.34 2.45 0.38
C ALA A 75 -0.81 3.41 1.48
N THR A 76 -0.81 2.96 2.75
CA THR A 76 -1.47 3.68 3.86
C THR A 76 -0.52 4.17 4.95
N GLY A 77 0.71 3.64 4.98
CA GLY A 77 1.68 3.85 6.06
C GLY A 77 1.38 3.08 7.34
N ILE A 78 0.35 2.22 7.35
CA ILE A 78 -0.05 1.47 8.54
C ILE A 78 0.87 0.26 8.73
N GLU A 79 1.46 0.14 9.91
CA GLU A 79 2.31 -0.99 10.27
C GLU A 79 1.52 -2.31 10.35
N VAL A 80 2.11 -3.40 9.86
CA VAL A 80 1.45 -4.72 9.82
C VAL A 80 1.13 -5.22 11.23
N THR A 81 2.02 -4.99 12.20
CA THR A 81 1.79 -5.34 13.62
C THR A 81 0.54 -4.67 14.17
N ARG A 82 0.26 -3.43 13.78
CA ARG A 82 -0.92 -2.69 14.22
C ARG A 82 -2.20 -3.31 13.66
N VAL A 83 -2.19 -3.72 12.39
CA VAL A 83 -3.29 -4.45 11.76
C VAL A 83 -3.53 -5.78 12.48
N LEU A 84 -2.46 -6.50 12.81
CA LEU A 84 -2.53 -7.76 13.53
C LEU A 84 -3.19 -7.61 14.90
N CYS A 85 -2.69 -6.68 15.72
CA CYS A 85 -3.24 -6.43 17.05
C CYS A 85 -4.72 -6.01 16.99
N TYR A 86 -5.08 -5.16 16.03
CA TYR A 86 -6.46 -4.75 15.82
C TYR A 86 -7.35 -5.93 15.42
N ALA A 87 -6.92 -6.75 14.46
CA ALA A 87 -7.68 -7.90 13.98
C ALA A 87 -7.90 -8.94 15.10
N VAL A 88 -6.87 -9.25 15.90
CA VAL A 88 -7.00 -10.18 17.03
C VAL A 88 -7.94 -9.63 18.09
N LYS A 89 -7.84 -8.34 18.44
CA LYS A 89 -8.77 -7.71 19.39
C LYS A 89 -10.21 -7.82 18.90
N GLN A 90 -10.46 -7.46 17.65
CA GLN A 90 -11.79 -7.51 17.04
C GLN A 90 -12.36 -8.94 16.99
N LEU A 91 -11.52 -9.94 16.74
CA LEU A 91 -11.93 -11.34 16.77
C LEU A 91 -12.40 -11.74 18.17
N LEU A 92 -11.63 -11.42 19.21
CA LEU A 92 -11.95 -11.75 20.60
C LEU A 92 -13.13 -10.95 21.18
N GLU A 93 -13.40 -9.77 20.63
CA GLU A 93 -14.57 -8.96 21.00
C GLU A 93 -15.85 -9.48 20.34
N LYS A 94 -15.78 -9.91 19.08
CA LYS A 94 -16.92 -10.48 18.35
C LYS A 94 -17.32 -11.87 18.84
N HIS A 95 -16.36 -12.64 19.35
CA HIS A 95 -16.54 -14.02 19.78
C HIS A 95 -16.21 -14.19 21.27
N PRO A 96 -17.08 -13.71 22.18
CA PRO A 96 -16.85 -13.82 23.62
C PRO A 96 -16.81 -15.27 24.11
N GLU A 97 -17.38 -16.23 23.37
CA GLU A 97 -17.31 -17.66 23.64
C GLU A 97 -15.87 -18.17 23.78
N ILE A 98 -14.92 -17.57 23.07
CA ILE A 98 -13.49 -17.91 23.18
C ILE A 98 -13.00 -17.64 24.61
N LYS A 99 -13.43 -16.54 25.22
CA LYS A 99 -13.06 -16.21 26.61
C LYS A 99 -13.66 -17.19 27.61
N THR A 100 -14.88 -17.66 27.36
CA THR A 100 -15.54 -18.66 28.21
C THR A 100 -14.80 -19.99 28.17
N VAL A 101 -14.47 -20.49 26.97
CA VAL A 101 -13.71 -21.73 26.80
C VAL A 101 -12.34 -21.63 27.48
N ILE A 102 -11.64 -20.50 27.34
CA ILE A 102 -10.35 -20.29 28.02
C ILE A 102 -10.50 -20.40 29.54
N LYS A 103 -11.51 -19.76 30.13
CA LYS A 103 -11.77 -19.83 31.59
C LYS A 103 -12.04 -21.26 32.05
N GLU A 104 -12.96 -21.95 31.38
CA GLU A 104 -13.33 -23.33 31.73
C GLU A 104 -12.15 -24.30 31.66
N HIS A 105 -11.18 -24.05 30.77
CA HIS A 105 -9.97 -24.84 30.69
C HIS A 105 -8.95 -24.46 31.75
N LEU A 106 -8.75 -23.16 32.02
CA LEU A 106 -7.82 -22.71 33.07
C LEU A 106 -8.22 -23.23 34.45
N ASP A 107 -9.51 -23.18 34.78
CA ASP A 107 -10.05 -23.70 36.06
C ASP A 107 -9.80 -25.21 36.23
N LYS A 108 -9.67 -25.96 35.12
CA LYS A 108 -9.35 -27.40 35.12
C LYS A 108 -7.86 -27.71 35.26
N PHE A 109 -6.99 -26.74 34.97
CA PHE A 109 -5.53 -26.90 35.13
C PHE A 109 -5.05 -26.61 36.57
N GLU A 110 -5.88 -26.03 37.44
CA GLU A 110 -5.58 -25.84 38.86
C GLU A 110 -5.84 -27.11 39.73
N LEU A 111 -5.67 -28.32 39.19
CA LEU A 111 -5.73 -29.58 39.94
C LEU A 111 -4.41 -30.35 39.94
#